data_AF-A0A9D7LWY4-F1
#
_entry.id   AF-A0A9D7LWY4-F1
#
_cell.length_a   1.000
_cell.length_b   1.000
_cell.length_c   1.000
_cell.angle_alpha   90.00
_cell.angle_beta   90.00
_cell.angle_gamma   90.00
#
_symmetry.space_group_name_H-M   'P 1'
#
loop_
_entity.id
_entity.type
_entity.pdbx_description
1 polymer ?
#
loop_
_entity_poly.entity_id
_entity_poly.type
_entity_poly.pdbx_seq_one_letter_code
_entity_poly.pdbx_strand_id
1 'polypeptide(L)'
;MRRPSHVLLLGAASLALAACASDAARYPTLARRAAEYPQPPPPPPAPAPQPSAEVLGKLEALVARARIADARFRQNAPGAIARIRAASGAAVATDSWAEATIALSDLESQRSEAMIALADLDAIYAAERIAGTDTTAIEFARGLVLDMVAQEDAVLAGLRGALAT
;
A
#
# COMPACT_ATOMS: atom_id res chain seq x y z
N MET A 1 -56.55 3.02 73.11
CA MET A 1 -56.23 2.27 71.88
C MET A 1 -55.24 3.08 71.04
N ARG A 2 -54.26 2.38 70.45
CA ARG A 2 -53.11 2.84 69.64
C ARG A 2 -51.87 3.33 70.41
N ARG A 3 -50.64 2.87 70.17
CA ARG A 3 -50.07 1.86 69.26
C ARG A 3 -48.58 1.62 69.67
N PRO A 4 -48.27 0.92 70.78
CA PRO A 4 -46.86 0.53 71.08
C PRO A 4 -46.28 -0.38 69.98
N SER A 5 -47.15 -1.07 69.26
CA SER A 5 -46.82 -1.92 68.12
C SER A 5 -46.22 -1.16 66.93
N HIS A 6 -46.51 0.13 66.74
CA HIS A 6 -46.01 0.88 65.56
C HIS A 6 -44.57 1.34 65.75
N VAL A 7 -44.19 1.70 66.98
CA VAL A 7 -42.79 2.02 67.32
C VAL A 7 -41.92 0.76 67.23
N LEU A 8 -42.43 -0.38 67.69
CA LEU A 8 -41.75 -1.67 67.59
C LEU A 8 -41.62 -2.17 66.14
N LEU A 9 -42.66 -1.97 65.31
CA LEU A 9 -42.63 -2.27 63.87
C LEU A 9 -41.68 -1.37 63.09
N LEU A 10 -41.64 -0.04 63.37
CA LEU A 10 -40.68 0.86 62.74
C LEU A 10 -39.24 0.54 63.15
N GLY A 11 -39.01 0.23 64.43
CA GLY A 11 -37.71 -0.22 64.93
C GLY A 11 -37.26 -1.50 64.22
N ALA A 12 -38.09 -2.54 64.24
CA ALA A 12 -37.79 -3.82 63.57
C ALA A 12 -37.54 -3.65 62.05
N ALA A 13 -38.29 -2.78 61.37
CA ALA A 13 -38.07 -2.47 59.96
C ALA A 13 -36.70 -1.82 59.73
N SER A 14 -36.31 -0.84 60.55
CA SER A 14 -35.00 -0.17 60.40
C SER A 14 -33.80 -1.12 60.63
N LEU A 15 -33.91 -2.08 61.55
CA LEU A 15 -32.88 -3.10 61.75
C LEU A 15 -32.83 -4.12 60.60
N ALA A 16 -33.96 -4.46 59.99
CA ALA A 16 -34.01 -5.36 58.83
C ALA A 16 -33.35 -4.77 57.57
N LEU A 17 -33.45 -3.45 57.34
CA LEU A 17 -32.77 -2.79 56.23
C LEU A 17 -31.25 -2.67 56.43
N ALA A 18 -30.77 -2.51 57.67
CA ALA A 18 -29.34 -2.44 57.97
C ALA A 18 -28.62 -3.79 57.76
N ALA A 19 -29.34 -4.91 57.84
CA ALA A 19 -28.80 -6.25 57.58
C ALA A 19 -28.42 -6.47 56.09
N CYS A 20 -29.00 -5.73 55.15
CA CYS A 20 -28.64 -5.81 53.73
C CYS A 20 -27.29 -5.14 53.39
N ALA A 21 -26.75 -4.30 54.28
CA ALA A 21 -25.47 -3.59 54.10
C ALA A 21 -24.45 -3.92 55.20
N SER A 22 -24.71 -4.95 56.02
CA SER A 22 -23.95 -5.21 57.25
C SER A 22 -22.53 -5.72 57.02
N ASP A 23 -22.23 -6.23 55.81
CA ASP A 23 -20.90 -6.75 55.49
C ASP A 23 -20.10 -5.76 54.65
N ALA A 24 -19.76 -4.62 55.25
CA ALA A 24 -18.92 -3.59 54.64
C ALA A 24 -17.54 -4.13 54.20
N ALA A 25 -17.07 -5.24 54.78
CA ALA A 25 -15.82 -5.91 54.42
C ALA A 25 -15.93 -6.78 53.16
N ARG A 26 -17.15 -7.11 52.70
CA ARG A 26 -17.42 -7.86 51.45
C ARG A 26 -17.38 -6.97 50.21
N TYR A 27 -17.61 -5.66 50.38
CA TYR A 27 -17.68 -4.73 49.26
C TYR A 27 -16.28 -4.20 48.89
N PRO A 28 -15.92 -4.19 47.59
CA PRO A 28 -14.69 -3.57 47.16
C PRO A 28 -14.73 -2.05 47.43
N THR A 29 -13.57 -1.48 47.72
CA THR A 29 -13.45 -0.04 47.99
C THR A 29 -13.84 0.78 46.76
N LEU A 30 -14.55 1.90 46.97
CA LEU A 30 -14.75 2.95 45.96
C LEU A 30 -13.53 3.86 45.78
N ALA A 31 -12.41 3.53 46.43
CA ALA A 31 -11.16 4.22 46.16
C ALA A 31 -10.76 3.99 44.70
N ARG A 32 -10.37 5.08 44.03
CA ARG A 32 -9.93 5.04 42.64
C ARG A 32 -8.76 4.06 42.50
N ARG A 33 -8.86 3.12 41.56
CA ARG A 33 -7.81 2.12 41.31
C ARG A 33 -6.63 2.77 40.59
N ALA A 34 -5.43 2.20 40.73
CA ALA A 34 -4.23 2.69 40.04
C ALA A 34 -4.43 2.82 38.51
N ALA A 35 -5.16 1.88 37.89
CA ALA A 35 -5.46 1.88 36.46
C ALA A 35 -6.48 2.96 36.02
N GLU A 36 -7.24 3.54 36.95
CA GLU A 36 -8.22 4.60 36.66
C GLU A 36 -7.59 6.00 36.69
N TYR A 37 -6.31 6.13 37.08
CA TYR A 37 -5.60 7.38 36.92
C TYR A 37 -5.20 7.57 35.45
N PRO A 38 -5.33 8.81 34.91
CA PRO A 38 -4.85 9.13 33.57
C PRO A 38 -3.40 8.68 33.43
N GLN A 39 -3.15 7.75 32.52
CA GLN A 39 -1.79 7.36 32.20
C GLN A 39 -1.17 8.47 31.34
N PRO A 40 0.12 8.79 31.55
CA PRO A 40 0.82 9.63 30.59
C PRO A 40 0.74 9.00 29.20
N PRO A 41 0.59 9.80 28.13
CA PRO A 41 0.59 9.26 26.78
C PRO A 41 1.90 8.50 26.53
N PRO A 42 1.87 7.40 25.75
CA PRO A 42 3.09 6.70 25.39
C PRO A 42 4.05 7.66 24.67
N PRO A 43 5.37 7.47 24.83
CA PRO A 43 6.33 8.25 24.05
C PRO A 43 6.08 8.04 22.55
N PRO A 44 6.43 9.03 21.70
CA PRO A 44 6.30 8.87 20.25
C PRO A 44 7.15 7.67 19.80
N PRO A 45 6.70 6.95 18.75
CA PRO A 45 7.48 5.86 18.19
C PRO A 45 8.84 6.39 17.70
N ALA A 46 9.88 5.58 17.88
CA ALA A 46 11.20 5.90 17.33
C ALA A 46 11.12 5.97 15.79
N PRO A 47 11.95 6.81 15.14
CA PRO A 47 12.05 6.84 13.69
C PRO A 47 12.36 5.45 13.12
N ALA A 48 11.77 5.15 11.96
CA ALA A 48 12.10 3.92 11.26
C ALA A 48 13.59 3.91 10.88
N PRO A 49 14.27 2.76 10.99
CA PRO A 49 15.63 2.62 10.49
C PRO A 49 15.68 2.90 8.99
N GLN A 50 16.77 3.52 8.56
CA GLN A 50 17.00 3.78 7.14
C GLN A 50 17.37 2.48 6.40
N PRO A 51 17.01 2.34 5.12
CA PRO A 51 17.48 1.24 4.29
C PRO A 51 19.01 1.16 4.25
N SER A 52 19.54 -0.04 4.05
CA SER A 52 20.98 -0.22 3.93
C SER A 52 21.53 0.43 2.64
N ALA A 53 22.82 0.77 2.64
CA ALA A 53 23.47 1.30 1.44
C ALA A 53 23.41 0.33 0.25
N GLU A 54 23.37 -0.98 0.52
CA GLU A 54 23.19 -2.01 -0.51
C GLU A 54 21.80 -1.90 -1.17
N VAL A 55 20.75 -1.73 -0.37
CA VAL A 55 19.38 -1.51 -0.87
C VAL A 55 19.32 -0.24 -1.72
N LEU A 56 19.89 0.85 -1.23
CA LEU A 56 19.95 2.11 -1.98
C LEU A 56 20.69 1.96 -3.32
N GLY A 57 21.81 1.26 -3.35
CA GLY A 57 22.53 0.96 -4.60
C GLY A 57 21.72 0.09 -5.56
N LYS A 58 20.93 -0.86 -5.06
CA LYS A 58 20.01 -1.66 -5.89
C LYS A 58 18.90 -0.79 -6.50
N LEU A 59 18.33 0.15 -5.74
CA LEU A 59 17.31 1.08 -6.24
C LEU A 59 17.85 1.89 -7.42
N GLU A 60 19.04 2.48 -7.26
CA GLU A 60 19.68 3.28 -8.32
C GLU A 60 19.93 2.44 -9.58
N ALA A 61 20.44 1.21 -9.43
CA ALA A 61 20.70 0.31 -10.54
C ALA A 61 19.42 -0.10 -11.29
N LEU A 62 18.32 -0.38 -10.56
CA LEU A 62 17.03 -0.74 -11.15
C LEU A 62 16.39 0.44 -11.89
N VAL A 63 16.42 1.63 -11.30
CA VAL A 63 15.94 2.85 -11.97
C VAL A 63 16.78 3.15 -13.21
N ALA A 64 18.10 2.96 -13.17
CA ALA A 64 18.95 3.12 -14.34
C ALA A 64 18.61 2.11 -15.45
N ARG A 65 18.36 0.84 -15.09
CA ARG A 65 17.92 -0.18 -16.04
C ARG A 65 16.59 0.20 -16.71
N ALA A 66 15.60 0.62 -15.94
CA ALA A 66 14.32 1.09 -16.47
C ALA A 66 14.49 2.27 -17.42
N ARG A 67 15.31 3.28 -17.07
CA ARG A 67 15.62 4.42 -17.93
C ARG A 67 16.27 4.02 -19.26
N ILE A 68 17.13 3.00 -19.25
CA ILE A 68 17.76 2.49 -20.47
C ILE A 68 16.72 1.81 -21.37
N ALA A 69 15.83 1.01 -20.80
CA ALA A 69 14.73 0.36 -21.53
C ALA A 69 13.79 1.40 -22.16
N ASP A 70 13.36 2.38 -21.36
CA ASP A 70 12.49 3.48 -21.77
C ASP A 70 13.14 4.40 -22.82
N ALA A 71 14.44 4.67 -22.72
CA ALA A 71 15.17 5.37 -23.77
C ALA A 71 15.18 4.59 -25.10
N ARG A 72 15.39 3.26 -25.07
CA ARG A 72 15.32 2.41 -26.27
C ARG A 72 13.91 2.39 -26.84
N PHE A 73 12.89 2.24 -26.00
CA PHE A 73 11.49 2.29 -26.40
C PHE A 73 11.19 3.57 -27.18
N ARG A 74 11.54 4.74 -26.60
CA ARG A 74 11.32 6.03 -27.25
C ARG A 74 12.11 6.22 -28.54
N GLN A 75 13.32 5.69 -28.62
CA GLN A 75 14.12 5.73 -29.86
C GLN A 75 13.49 4.91 -30.98
N ASN A 76 12.90 3.75 -30.64
CA ASN A 76 12.32 2.83 -31.63
C ASN A 76 10.86 3.15 -31.98
N ALA A 77 10.13 3.82 -31.09
CA ALA A 77 8.70 4.11 -31.27
C ALA A 77 8.34 4.83 -32.59
N PRO A 78 9.07 5.87 -33.05
CA PRO A 78 8.79 6.51 -34.33
C PRO A 78 8.85 5.54 -35.52
N GLY A 79 9.80 4.60 -35.49
CA GLY A 79 9.96 3.58 -36.53
C GLY A 79 8.82 2.56 -36.55
N ALA A 80 8.32 2.16 -35.39
CA ALA A 80 7.14 1.30 -35.30
C ALA A 80 5.87 2.02 -35.78
N ILE A 81 5.68 3.28 -35.38
CA ILE A 81 4.58 4.13 -35.85
C ILE A 81 4.56 4.23 -37.37
N ALA A 82 5.72 4.43 -38.01
CA ALA A 82 5.80 4.51 -39.47
C ALA A 82 5.39 3.20 -40.17
N ARG A 83 5.85 2.06 -39.66
CA ARG A 83 5.51 0.73 -40.21
C ARG A 83 4.03 0.41 -40.05
N ILE A 84 3.45 0.69 -38.88
CA ILE A 84 2.02 0.47 -38.63
C ILE A 84 1.17 1.37 -39.54
N ARG A 85 1.57 2.62 -39.76
CA ARG A 85 0.88 3.50 -40.73
C ARG A 85 0.97 2.97 -42.16
N ALA A 86 2.14 2.44 -42.56
CA ALA A 86 2.33 1.87 -43.89
C ALA A 86 1.52 0.58 -44.10
N ALA A 87 1.26 -0.17 -43.03
CA ALA A 87 0.42 -1.36 -43.04
C ALA A 87 -1.09 -1.06 -42.97
N SER A 88 -1.50 0.21 -42.88
CA SER A 88 -2.91 0.58 -42.77
C SER A 88 -3.70 0.11 -43.99
N GLY A 89 -4.77 -0.66 -43.76
CA GLY A 89 -5.58 -1.26 -44.82
C GLY A 89 -4.91 -2.43 -45.56
N ALA A 90 -3.71 -2.85 -45.16
CA ALA A 90 -3.10 -4.07 -45.68
C ALA A 90 -3.86 -5.29 -45.16
N ALA A 91 -4.02 -6.31 -46.01
CA ALA A 91 -4.59 -7.58 -45.56
C ALA A 91 -3.68 -8.24 -44.52
N VAL A 92 -4.30 -8.92 -43.55
CA VAL A 92 -3.58 -9.78 -42.59
C VAL A 92 -2.69 -10.77 -43.35
N ALA A 93 -1.52 -11.07 -42.79
CA ALA A 93 -0.50 -11.95 -43.38
C ALA A 93 0.16 -11.44 -44.67
N THR A 94 0.04 -10.15 -45.00
CA THR A 94 0.94 -9.49 -45.96
C THR A 94 2.27 -9.13 -45.30
N ASP A 95 3.33 -8.95 -46.10
CA ASP A 95 4.65 -8.56 -45.60
C ASP A 95 4.60 -7.27 -44.77
N SER A 96 3.85 -6.26 -45.22
CA SER A 96 3.68 -5.00 -44.49
C SER A 96 3.03 -5.18 -43.11
N TRP A 97 2.04 -6.08 -43.01
CA TRP A 97 1.39 -6.41 -41.74
C TRP A 97 2.35 -7.18 -40.80
N ALA A 98 3.14 -8.11 -41.35
CA ALA A 98 4.14 -8.85 -40.60
C ALA A 98 5.24 -7.92 -40.03
N GLU A 99 5.77 -7.01 -40.85
CA GLU A 99 6.76 -6.02 -40.42
C GLU A 99 6.23 -5.10 -39.32
N ALA A 100 4.98 -4.64 -39.45
CA ALA A 100 4.32 -3.83 -38.42
C ALA A 100 4.14 -4.60 -37.10
N THR A 101 3.77 -5.88 -37.17
CA THR A 101 3.60 -6.76 -36.00
C THR A 101 4.93 -7.04 -35.29
N ILE A 102 6.01 -7.26 -36.04
CA ILE A 102 7.37 -7.42 -35.50
C ILE A 102 7.79 -6.14 -34.77
N ALA A 103 7.62 -4.97 -35.41
CA ALA A 103 7.99 -3.70 -34.80
C ALA A 103 7.18 -3.39 -33.52
N LEU A 104 5.91 -3.79 -33.46
CA LEU A 104 5.11 -3.71 -32.24
C LEU A 104 5.65 -4.65 -31.15
N SER A 105 5.93 -5.91 -31.49
CA SER A 105 6.50 -6.90 -30.57
C SER A 105 7.85 -6.46 -29.99
N ASP A 106 8.68 -5.78 -30.79
CA ASP A 106 9.96 -5.23 -30.35
C ASP A 106 9.77 -4.15 -29.27
N LEU A 107 8.76 -3.29 -29.42
CA LEU A 107 8.42 -2.28 -28.41
C LEU A 107 7.84 -2.92 -27.14
N GLU A 108 7.00 -3.95 -27.27
CA GLU A 108 6.45 -4.69 -26.13
C GLU A 108 7.57 -5.37 -25.32
N SER A 109 8.57 -5.90 -26.01
CA SER A 109 9.77 -6.48 -25.38
C SER A 109 10.55 -5.43 -24.61
N GLN A 110 10.74 -4.23 -25.17
CA GLN A 110 11.43 -3.12 -24.50
C GLN A 110 10.67 -2.63 -23.26
N ARG A 111 9.35 -2.49 -23.35
CA ARG A 111 8.47 -2.16 -22.22
C ARG A 111 8.49 -3.24 -21.13
N SER A 112 8.67 -4.50 -21.52
CA SER A 112 8.80 -5.62 -20.56
C SER A 112 10.09 -5.53 -19.73
N GLU A 113 11.20 -5.04 -20.30
CA GLU A 113 12.44 -4.80 -19.55
C GLU A 113 12.27 -3.75 -18.44
N ALA A 114 11.51 -2.68 -18.71
CA ALA A 114 11.16 -1.68 -17.69
C ALA A 114 10.28 -2.29 -16.58
N MET A 115 9.32 -3.14 -16.95
CA MET A 115 8.46 -3.86 -16.00
C MET A 115 9.23 -4.84 -15.10
N ILE A 116 10.26 -5.51 -15.62
CA ILE A 116 11.11 -6.39 -14.81
C ILE A 116 11.80 -5.57 -13.72
N ALA A 117 12.36 -4.41 -14.08
CA ALA A 117 12.96 -3.51 -13.10
C ALA A 117 11.93 -3.02 -12.06
N LEU A 118 10.69 -2.73 -12.47
CA LEU A 118 9.61 -2.37 -11.55
C LEU A 118 9.26 -3.51 -10.58
N ALA A 119 9.17 -4.75 -11.08
CA ALA A 119 8.87 -5.91 -10.25
C ALA A 119 9.95 -6.15 -9.18
N ASP A 120 11.22 -5.95 -9.53
CA ASP A 120 12.33 -6.01 -8.58
C ASP A 120 12.24 -4.89 -7.52
N LEU A 121 11.82 -3.67 -7.92
CA LEU A 121 11.56 -2.56 -6.98
C LEU A 121 10.38 -2.88 -6.04
N ASP A 122 9.31 -3.51 -6.54
CA ASP A 122 8.17 -3.95 -5.74
C ASP A 122 8.58 -5.01 -4.70
N ALA A 123 9.47 -5.94 -5.10
CA ALA A 123 10.01 -6.95 -4.19
C ALA A 123 10.84 -6.32 -3.06
N ILE A 124 11.69 -5.34 -3.38
CA ILE A 124 12.46 -4.57 -2.38
C ILE A 124 11.51 -3.82 -1.44
N TYR A 125 10.50 -3.14 -1.98
CA TYR A 125 9.52 -2.41 -1.18
C TYR A 125 8.80 -3.31 -0.19
N ALA A 126 8.33 -4.48 -0.63
CA ALA A 126 7.67 -5.45 0.24
C ALA A 126 8.60 -5.93 1.38
N ALA A 127 9.86 -6.26 1.05
CA ALA A 127 10.84 -6.72 2.04
C ALA A 127 11.16 -5.64 3.09
N GLU A 128 11.42 -4.41 2.66
CA GLU A 128 11.75 -3.28 3.53
C GLU A 128 10.54 -2.88 4.40
N ARG A 129 9.32 -2.94 3.84
CA ARG A 129 8.10 -2.67 4.60
C ARG A 129 7.86 -3.70 5.71
N ILE A 130 8.18 -4.97 5.47
CA ILE A 130 8.15 -6.04 6.49
C ILE A 130 9.23 -5.83 7.55
N ALA A 131 10.42 -5.40 7.15
CA ALA A 131 11.51 -5.06 8.05
C ALA A 131 11.25 -3.80 8.90
N GLY A 132 10.24 -3.00 8.54
CA GLY A 132 9.87 -1.77 9.24
C GLY A 132 10.85 -0.62 8.98
N THR A 133 11.58 -0.66 7.87
CA THR A 133 12.48 0.41 7.45
C THR A 133 11.73 1.55 6.76
N ASP A 134 12.38 2.69 6.62
CA ASP A 134 11.87 3.84 5.87
C ASP A 134 11.80 3.52 4.36
N THR A 135 10.58 3.44 3.81
CA THR A 135 10.34 3.07 2.41
C THR A 135 10.26 4.26 1.45
N THR A 136 10.46 5.50 1.93
CA THR A 136 10.22 6.72 1.14
C THR A 136 11.02 6.75 -0.17
N ALA A 137 12.32 6.41 -0.12
CA ALA A 137 13.18 6.38 -1.30
C ALA A 137 12.77 5.28 -2.31
N ILE A 138 12.26 4.15 -1.80
CA ILE A 138 11.82 3.02 -2.62
C ILE A 138 10.52 3.37 -3.34
N GLU A 139 9.58 4.00 -2.64
CA GLU A 139 8.32 4.49 -3.23
C GLU A 139 8.58 5.51 -4.34
N PHE A 140 9.53 6.42 -4.12
CA PHE A 140 9.95 7.37 -5.15
C PHE A 140 10.53 6.65 -6.39
N ALA A 141 11.44 5.70 -6.19
CA ALA A 141 12.01 4.91 -7.27
C ALA A 141 10.94 4.14 -8.07
N ARG A 142 9.96 3.54 -7.37
CA ARG A 142 8.81 2.85 -7.98
C ARG A 142 7.96 3.82 -8.80
N GLY A 143 7.64 5.00 -8.26
CA GLY A 143 6.88 6.03 -8.95
C GLY A 143 7.52 6.44 -10.27
N LEU A 144 8.84 6.66 -10.28
CA LEU A 144 9.58 7.01 -11.50
C LEU A 144 9.43 5.94 -12.60
N VAL A 145 9.52 4.66 -12.26
CA VAL A 145 9.42 3.58 -13.24
C VAL A 145 7.98 3.34 -13.67
N LEU A 146 7.01 3.45 -12.75
CA LEU A 146 5.58 3.39 -13.06
C LEU A 146 5.18 4.45 -14.10
N ASP A 147 5.67 5.68 -13.95
CA ASP A 147 5.39 6.77 -14.89
C ASP A 147 5.95 6.49 -16.30
N MET A 148 7.13 5.85 -16.40
CA MET A 148 7.72 5.43 -17.68
C MET A 148 6.83 4.37 -18.34
N VAL A 149 6.52 3.29 -17.62
CA VAL A 149 5.69 2.19 -18.11
C VAL A 149 4.32 2.68 -18.56
N ALA A 150 3.69 3.60 -17.81
CA ALA A 150 2.40 4.16 -18.17
C ALA A 150 2.44 4.94 -19.49
N GLN A 151 3.53 5.66 -19.76
CA GLN A 151 3.72 6.36 -21.04
C GLN A 151 3.92 5.37 -22.19
N GLU A 152 4.74 4.32 -21.99
CA GLU A 152 4.95 3.26 -22.97
C GLU A 152 3.63 2.53 -23.29
N ASP A 153 2.83 2.23 -22.27
CA ASP A 153 1.52 1.58 -22.42
C ASP A 153 0.55 2.39 -23.25
N ALA A 154 0.51 3.72 -23.05
CA ALA A 154 -0.33 4.60 -23.86
C ALA A 154 0.06 4.56 -25.34
N VAL A 155 1.37 4.54 -25.65
CA VAL A 155 1.87 4.39 -27.02
C VAL A 155 1.49 3.03 -27.60
N LEU A 156 1.76 1.94 -26.87
CA LEU A 156 1.45 0.58 -27.31
C LEU A 156 -0.06 0.39 -27.55
N ALA A 157 -0.91 0.93 -26.68
CA ALA A 157 -2.36 0.88 -26.84
C ALA A 157 -2.82 1.58 -28.14
N GLY A 158 -2.28 2.76 -28.43
CA GLY A 158 -2.55 3.47 -29.68
C GLY A 158 -2.09 2.68 -30.91
N LEU A 159 -0.91 2.07 -30.85
CA LEU A 159 -0.36 1.26 -31.94
C LEU A 159 -1.15 -0.02 -32.20
N ARG A 160 -1.55 -0.74 -31.15
CA ARG A 160 -2.42 -1.94 -31.26
C ARG A 160 -3.76 -1.58 -31.90
N GLY A 161 -4.35 -0.46 -31.50
CA GLY A 161 -5.60 0.03 -32.09
C GLY A 161 -5.47 0.32 -33.59
N ALA A 162 -4.36 0.90 -34.03
CA ALA A 162 -4.10 1.23 -35.43
C ALA A 162 -3.79 0.01 -36.32
N LEU A 163 -3.23 -1.07 -35.75
CA LEU A 163 -2.94 -2.30 -36.48
C LEU A 163 -4.19 -3.20 -36.66
N ALA A 164 -5.19 -3.05 -35.79
CA ALA A 164 -6.44 -3.81 -35.84
C ALA A 164 -7.45 -3.28 -36.89
N THR A 165 -7.18 -2.12 -37.49
CA THR A 165 -8.02 -1.46 -38.50
C THR A 165 -7.45 -1.61 -39.91
#